data_AF-A0AAW1LFC1-F1
#
_entry.id   AF-A0AAW1LFC1-F1
#
_cell.length_a   1.000
_cell.length_b   1.000
_cell.length_c   1.000
_cell.angle_alpha   90.00
_cell.angle_beta   90.00
_cell.angle_gamma   90.00
#
_symmetry.space_group_name_H-M   'P 1'
#
loop_
_entity.id
_entity.type
_entity.pdbx_description
1 polymer ?
#
loop_
_entity_poly.entity_id
_entity_poly.type
_entity_poly.pdbx_seq_one_letter_code
_entity_poly.pdbx_strand_id
1 'polypeptide(L)'
;MILQGTSYVAGTIPFKYLGVPLHSSRLTKDMFSVLIEKIRGKIKHWSTNLLSYVGKVQLLNSVIFGLESFWCASFLLPKGIIDDIDKLCRGFLWGYSAGGRRMVFLGWKKVCRTTAEGGFGIREVLDWNKALLLRMLWRIHHDTTSVWCSWCRHYVLQQFTVWTVTGMASMSSTWKAMLLVRDVFFGLVGGVN
;
A
#
# COMPACT_ATOMS: atom_id res chain seq x y z
N MET A 1 16.92 22.47 24.48
CA MET A 1 18.40 22.37 24.37
C MET A 1 18.87 22.24 22.92
N ILE A 2 18.35 21.30 22.10
CA ILE A 2 18.81 21.14 20.68
C ILE A 2 18.48 22.37 19.81
N LEU A 3 17.25 22.91 19.90
CA LEU A 3 16.81 24.08 19.11
C LEU A 3 17.56 25.39 19.42
N GLN A 4 18.29 25.45 20.53
CA GLN A 4 19.05 26.65 20.92
C GLN A 4 20.46 26.66 20.31
N GLY A 5 20.99 25.50 19.90
CA GLY A 5 22.31 25.38 19.27
C GLY A 5 22.29 25.24 17.75
N THR A 6 21.12 24.94 17.17
CA THR A 6 20.91 24.83 15.73
C THR A 6 19.90 25.88 15.31
N SER A 7 20.18 26.70 14.30
CA SER A 7 19.29 27.76 13.78
C SER A 7 17.99 27.25 13.13
N TYR A 8 17.53 26.05 13.49
CA TYR A 8 16.31 25.43 13.00
C TYR A 8 15.09 25.83 13.83
N VAL A 9 13.99 26.08 13.13
CA VAL A 9 12.68 26.38 13.72
C VAL A 9 11.94 25.08 14.00
N ALA A 10 11.26 25.00 15.15
CA ALA A 10 10.40 23.86 15.46
C ALA A 10 9.20 23.81 14.50
N GLY A 11 9.07 22.72 13.74
CA GLY A 11 7.92 22.48 12.88
C GLY A 11 6.69 21.99 13.67
N THR A 12 5.51 22.37 13.21
CA THR A 12 4.23 21.92 13.79
C THR A 12 3.66 20.74 13.00
N ILE A 13 3.19 19.71 13.69
CA ILE A 13 2.47 18.57 13.11
C ILE A 13 0.98 18.96 13.00
N PRO A 14 0.27 18.66 11.89
CA PRO A 14 0.71 17.87 10.74
C PRO A 14 1.45 18.64 9.66
N PHE A 15 2.46 17.99 9.07
CA PHE A 15 3.13 18.46 7.85
C PHE A 15 3.27 17.31 6.84
N LYS A 16 3.55 17.63 5.57
CA LYS A 16 3.73 16.63 4.52
C LYS A 16 5.20 16.27 4.37
N TYR A 17 5.52 14.99 4.42
CA TYR A 17 6.85 14.47 4.14
C TYR A 17 6.76 13.43 3.02
N LEU A 18 7.54 13.63 1.94
CA LEU A 18 7.51 12.78 0.75
C LEU A 18 6.09 12.54 0.18
N GLY A 19 5.21 13.52 0.36
CA GLY A 19 3.83 13.47 -0.11
C GLY A 19 2.85 12.69 0.79
N VAL A 20 3.29 12.20 1.95
CA VAL A 20 2.45 11.60 3.00
C VAL A 20 2.26 12.61 4.15
N PRO A 21 1.04 12.82 4.66
CA PRO A 21 0.85 13.61 5.87
C PRO A 21 1.42 12.86 7.07
N LEU A 22 2.42 13.43 7.74
CA LEU A 22 2.89 12.95 9.02
C LEU A 22 1.97 13.46 10.12
N HIS A 23 1.42 12.54 10.89
CA HIS A 23 0.51 12.82 11.99
C HIS A 23 0.92 12.00 13.22
N SER A 24 0.72 12.56 14.41
CA SER A 24 1.04 11.90 15.68
C SER A 24 0.00 10.85 16.10
N SER A 25 -1.22 10.97 15.58
CA SER A 25 -2.32 10.02 15.82
C SER A 25 -2.54 9.05 14.65
N ARG A 26 -3.44 8.09 14.85
CA ARG A 26 -3.85 7.10 13.83
C ARG A 26 -4.31 7.81 12.55
N LEU A 27 -3.79 7.37 11.40
CA LEU A 27 -4.18 7.90 10.10
C LEU A 27 -5.68 7.70 9.83
N THR A 28 -6.37 8.79 9.55
CA THR A 28 -7.80 8.81 9.18
C THR A 28 -7.96 8.59 7.68
N LYS A 29 -9.16 8.17 7.24
CA LYS A 29 -9.51 8.02 5.80
C LYS A 29 -9.16 9.26 4.98
N ASP A 30 -9.33 10.46 5.54
CA ASP A 30 -9.06 11.73 4.88
C ASP A 30 -7.59 11.89 4.46
N MET A 31 -6.66 11.25 5.16
CA MET A 31 -5.24 11.32 4.80
C MET A 31 -4.91 10.52 3.54
N PHE A 32 -5.70 9.47 3.27
CA PHE A 32 -5.60 8.69 2.05
C PHE A 32 -6.32 9.34 0.86
N SER A 33 -7.13 10.39 1.08
CA SER A 33 -7.76 11.15 -0.01
C SER A 33 -6.72 11.72 -0.98
N VAL A 34 -5.54 12.10 -0.48
CA VAL A 34 -4.42 12.59 -1.30
C VAL A 34 -3.96 11.54 -2.32
N LEU A 35 -3.94 10.26 -1.92
CA LEU A 35 -3.62 9.17 -2.83
C LEU A 35 -4.71 8.99 -3.90
N ILE A 36 -5.97 8.98 -3.47
CA ILE A 36 -7.12 8.84 -4.37
C ILE A 36 -7.15 9.98 -5.40
N GLU A 37 -6.97 11.22 -4.97
CA GLU A 37 -6.97 12.38 -5.87
C GLU A 37 -5.77 12.37 -6.83
N LYS A 38 -4.60 11.89 -6.40
CA LYS A 38 -3.45 11.68 -7.30
C LYS A 38 -3.77 10.64 -8.37
N ILE A 39 -4.34 9.50 -7.99
CA ILE A 39 -4.74 8.43 -8.93
C ILE A 39 -5.80 8.95 -9.89
N ARG A 40 -6.84 9.62 -9.37
CA ARG A 40 -7.89 10.26 -10.17
C ARG A 40 -7.33 11.29 -11.15
N GLY A 41 -6.39 12.12 -10.71
CA GLY A 41 -5.71 13.10 -11.57
C GLY A 41 -4.93 12.46 -12.70
N LYS A 42 -4.21 11.35 -12.44
CA LYS A 42 -3.52 10.57 -13.48
C LYS A 42 -4.50 9.98 -14.49
N ILE A 43 -5.56 9.33 -14.01
CA ILE A 43 -6.60 8.74 -14.86
C ILE A 43 -7.30 9.80 -15.72
N LYS A 44 -7.63 10.96 -15.15
CA LYS A 44 -8.26 12.07 -15.90
C LYS A 44 -7.34 12.64 -16.99
N HIS A 45 -6.03 12.67 -16.73
CA HIS A 45 -5.06 13.14 -17.71
C HIS A 45 -4.87 12.16 -18.87
N TRP A 46 -5.11 10.86 -18.65
CA TRP A 46 -5.05 9.86 -19.70
C TRP A 46 -6.31 9.89 -20.56
N SER A 47 -6.13 10.14 -21.86
CA SER A 47 -7.25 10.05 -22.81
C SER A 47 -7.69 8.59 -22.96
N THR A 48 -8.84 8.24 -22.38
CA THR A 48 -9.39 6.87 -22.39
C THR A 48 -9.76 6.38 -23.79
N ASN A 49 -9.96 7.29 -24.74
CA ASN A 49 -10.39 6.98 -26.11
C ASN A 49 -9.21 6.78 -27.09
N LEU A 50 -8.00 7.20 -26.72
CA LEU A 50 -6.81 7.08 -27.59
C LEU A 50 -5.94 5.86 -27.25
N LEU A 51 -6.25 5.15 -26.16
CA LEU A 51 -5.45 4.02 -25.70
C LEU A 51 -6.14 2.69 -25.99
N SER A 52 -5.34 1.76 -26.53
CA SER A 52 -5.70 0.34 -26.59
C SER A 52 -5.91 -0.23 -25.18
N TYR A 53 -6.66 -1.32 -25.09
CA TYR A 53 -6.91 -2.01 -23.82
C TYR A 53 -5.60 -2.43 -23.12
N VAL A 54 -4.65 -2.97 -23.88
CA VAL A 54 -3.33 -3.34 -23.39
C VAL A 54 -2.56 -2.12 -22.88
N GLY A 55 -2.65 -0.99 -23.58
CA GLY A 55 -2.04 0.27 -23.13
C GLY A 55 -2.62 0.76 -21.81
N LYS A 56 -3.94 0.62 -21.59
CA LYS A 56 -4.58 0.94 -20.32
C LYS A 56 -4.07 0.05 -19.18
N VAL A 57 -4.00 -1.27 -19.40
CA VAL A 57 -3.44 -2.22 -18.41
C VAL A 57 -1.98 -1.86 -18.07
N GLN A 58 -1.17 -1.53 -19.08
CA GLN A 58 0.23 -1.16 -18.87
C GLN A 58 0.38 0.13 -18.04
N LEU A 59 -0.46 1.14 -18.25
CA LEU A 59 -0.44 2.37 -17.44
C LEU A 59 -0.88 2.12 -15.99
N LEU A 60 -1.88 1.27 -15.78
CA LEU A 60 -2.27 0.86 -14.42
C LEU A 60 -1.10 0.18 -13.70
N ASN A 61 -0.47 -0.80 -14.36
CA ASN A 61 0.62 -1.58 -13.77
C ASN A 61 1.93 -0.81 -13.58
N SER A 62 2.21 0.21 -14.39
CA SER A 62 3.43 1.00 -14.29
C SER A 62 3.28 2.21 -13.36
N VAL A 63 2.21 2.99 -13.52
CA VAL A 63 2.06 4.28 -12.83
C VAL A 63 1.22 4.15 -11.56
N ILE A 64 0.01 3.60 -11.67
CA ILE A 64 -0.91 3.53 -10.51
C ILE A 64 -0.33 2.61 -9.44
N PHE A 65 0.16 1.44 -9.86
CA PHE A 65 0.82 0.50 -8.97
C PHE A 65 2.05 1.09 -8.26
N GLY A 66 2.85 1.92 -8.94
CA GLY A 66 3.99 2.60 -8.33
C GLY A 66 3.56 3.59 -7.23
N LEU A 67 2.49 4.35 -7.49
CA LEU A 67 1.90 5.27 -6.51
C LEU A 67 1.37 4.52 -5.29
N GLU A 68 0.60 3.46 -5.50
CA GLU A 68 0.02 2.66 -4.41
C GLU A 68 1.09 1.94 -3.59
N SER A 69 2.09 1.36 -4.26
CA SER A 69 3.17 0.60 -3.62
C SER A 69 3.91 1.42 -2.56
N PHE A 70 4.09 2.71 -2.79
CA PHE A 70 4.72 3.60 -1.82
C PHE A 70 3.92 3.70 -0.51
N TRP A 71 2.59 3.81 -0.60
CA TRP A 71 1.71 3.87 0.58
C TRP A 71 1.55 2.50 1.23
N CYS A 72 1.36 1.46 0.42
CA CYS A 72 1.23 0.07 0.86
C CYS A 72 2.48 -0.46 1.57
N ALA A 73 3.67 0.05 1.26
CA ALA A 73 4.90 -0.32 1.95
C ALA A 73 4.96 0.22 3.40
N SER A 74 4.24 1.30 3.68
CA SER A 74 4.29 2.01 4.97
C SER A 74 3.04 1.76 5.83
N PHE A 75 1.89 1.51 5.20
CA PHE A 75 0.60 1.42 5.85
C PHE A 75 -0.21 0.25 5.33
N LEU A 76 -1.04 -0.33 6.20
CA LEU A 76 -2.14 -1.18 5.77
C LEU A 76 -3.33 -0.30 5.40
N LEU A 77 -3.67 -0.26 4.10
CA LEU A 77 -4.73 0.57 3.58
C LEU A 77 -6.09 0.09 4.12
N PRO A 78 -6.96 1.01 4.59
CA PRO A 78 -8.33 0.66 4.94
C PRO A 78 -9.08 0.11 3.72
N LYS A 79 -9.93 -0.90 3.92
CA LYS A 79 -10.70 -1.54 2.84
C LYS A 79 -11.46 -0.54 1.96
N GLY A 80 -12.06 0.50 2.54
CA GLY A 80 -12.76 1.53 1.76
C GLY A 80 -11.86 2.28 0.77
N ILE A 81 -10.60 2.54 1.13
CA ILE A 81 -9.64 3.19 0.23
C ILE A 81 -9.24 2.24 -0.91
N ILE A 82 -9.03 0.96 -0.60
CA ILE A 82 -8.76 -0.09 -1.59
C ILE A 82 -9.93 -0.19 -2.57
N ASP A 83 -11.17 -0.24 -2.06
CA ASP A 83 -12.37 -0.30 -2.89
C ASP A 83 -12.51 0.92 -3.82
N ASP A 84 -12.15 2.11 -3.34
CA ASP A 84 -12.21 3.33 -4.15
C ASP A 84 -11.13 3.39 -5.24
N ILE A 85 -9.92 2.90 -4.93
CA ILE A 85 -8.85 2.71 -5.90
C ILE A 85 -9.27 1.72 -6.99
N ASP A 86 -9.83 0.58 -6.58
CA ASP A 86 -10.34 -0.46 -7.48
C ASP A 86 -11.43 0.10 -8.40
N LYS A 87 -12.36 0.91 -7.88
CA LYS A 87 -13.41 1.56 -8.70
C LYS A 87 -12.81 2.48 -9.76
N LEU A 88 -11.80 3.28 -9.41
CA LEU A 88 -11.12 4.17 -10.36
C LEU A 88 -10.41 3.37 -11.46
N CYS A 89 -9.67 2.33 -11.09
CA CYS A 89 -8.98 1.46 -12.04
C CYS A 89 -9.95 0.73 -12.96
N ARG A 90 -11.05 0.21 -12.42
CA ARG A 90 -12.16 -0.41 -13.19
C ARG A 90 -12.77 0.58 -14.17
N GLY A 91 -13.07 1.80 -13.72
CA GLY A 91 -13.64 2.84 -14.56
C GLY A 91 -12.72 3.24 -15.70
N PHE A 92 -11.41 3.32 -15.46
CA PHE A 92 -10.42 3.61 -16.50
C PHE A 92 -10.31 2.46 -17.52
N LEU A 93 -10.23 1.22 -17.04
CA LEU A 93 -10.04 0.03 -17.87
C LEU A 93 -11.26 -0.24 -18.77
N TRP A 94 -12.46 -0.16 -18.19
CA TRP A 94 -13.73 -0.52 -18.83
C TRP A 94 -14.54 0.65 -19.36
N GLY A 95 -14.05 1.88 -19.22
CA GLY A 95 -14.80 3.11 -19.48
C GLY A 95 -15.64 3.10 -20.77
N TYR A 96 -16.77 3.82 -20.74
CA TYR A 96 -17.71 3.90 -21.85
C TYR A 96 -17.03 4.43 -23.12
N SER A 97 -16.82 3.55 -24.09
CA SER A 97 -16.56 3.97 -25.46
C SER A 97 -17.84 4.61 -25.98
N ALA A 98 -17.79 5.89 -26.37
CA ALA A 98 -18.90 6.59 -27.01
C ALA A 98 -19.26 5.85 -28.32
N GLY A 99 -20.21 4.91 -28.26
CA GLY A 99 -20.70 4.14 -29.41
C GLY A 99 -20.40 2.63 -29.43
N GLY A 100 -19.76 2.04 -28.41
CA GLY A 100 -19.37 0.62 -28.43
C GLY A 100 -20.02 -0.23 -27.33
N ARG A 101 -20.52 -1.42 -27.71
CA ARG A 101 -21.10 -2.50 -26.87
C ARG A 101 -20.67 -2.48 -25.39
N ARG A 102 -21.64 -2.66 -24.48
CA ARG A 102 -21.39 -2.99 -23.06
C ARG A 102 -20.39 -4.14 -22.98
N MET A 103 -19.17 -3.85 -22.55
CA MET A 103 -18.21 -4.91 -22.21
C MET A 103 -18.77 -5.71 -21.04
N VAL A 104 -18.75 -7.03 -21.16
CA VAL A 104 -19.14 -7.93 -20.07
C VAL A 104 -18.17 -7.71 -18.92
N PHE A 105 -18.69 -7.27 -17.77
CA PHE A 105 -17.90 -7.06 -16.56
C PHE A 105 -17.36 -8.40 -16.06
N LEU A 106 -16.09 -8.70 -16.38
CA LEU A 106 -15.36 -9.73 -15.65
C LEU A 106 -15.19 -9.25 -14.20
N GLY A 107 -15.46 -10.14 -13.24
CA GLY A 107 -15.22 -9.84 -11.84
C GLY A 107 -13.78 -9.37 -11.65
N TRP A 108 -13.57 -8.28 -10.92
CA TRP A 108 -12.26 -7.65 -10.80
C TRP A 108 -11.17 -8.58 -10.28
N LYS A 109 -11.53 -9.49 -9.37
CA LYS A 109 -10.62 -10.55 -8.92
C LYS A 109 -10.10 -11.44 -10.06
N LYS A 110 -10.93 -11.70 -11.08
CA LYS A 110 -10.51 -12.46 -12.28
C LYS A 110 -9.61 -11.63 -13.16
N VAL A 111 -9.87 -10.33 -13.28
CA VAL A 111 -9.00 -9.36 -13.98
C VAL A 111 -7.62 -9.29 -13.32
N CYS A 112 -7.59 -9.33 -11.99
CA CYS A 112 -6.36 -9.25 -11.21
C CYS A 112 -5.52 -10.54 -11.20
N ARG A 113 -6.02 -11.64 -11.77
CA ARG A 113 -5.23 -12.87 -11.89
C ARG A 113 -4.05 -12.67 -12.83
N THR A 114 -3.06 -13.54 -12.69
CA THR A 114 -1.92 -13.56 -13.60
C THR A 114 -2.36 -13.86 -15.03
N THR A 115 -1.57 -13.44 -16.02
CA THR A 115 -1.86 -13.74 -17.43
C THR A 115 -1.93 -15.25 -17.70
N ALA A 116 -1.14 -16.05 -16.96
CA ALA A 116 -1.17 -17.50 -17.02
C ALA A 116 -2.50 -18.11 -16.54
N GLU A 117 -3.17 -17.45 -15.59
CA GLU A 117 -4.48 -17.87 -15.05
C GLU A 117 -5.66 -17.22 -15.79
N GLY A 118 -5.41 -16.59 -16.95
CA GLY A 118 -6.42 -15.94 -17.78
C GLY A 118 -6.90 -14.58 -17.26
N GLY A 119 -6.10 -13.92 -16.41
CA GLY A 119 -6.31 -12.52 -16.00
C GLY A 119 -5.48 -11.53 -16.83
N PHE A 120 -5.52 -10.25 -16.46
CA PHE A 120 -4.75 -9.19 -17.10
C PHE A 120 -3.45 -8.84 -16.36
N GLY A 121 -3.09 -9.60 -15.31
CA GLY A 121 -1.89 -9.37 -14.53
C GLY A 121 -1.91 -8.06 -13.72
N ILE A 122 -3.09 -7.49 -13.49
CA ILE A 122 -3.26 -6.33 -12.61
C ILE A 122 -3.18 -6.81 -11.17
N ARG A 123 -2.32 -6.22 -10.33
CA ARG A 123 -2.17 -6.72 -8.95
C ARG A 123 -3.34 -6.25 -8.08
N GLU A 124 -3.93 -7.17 -7.32
CA GLU A 124 -4.92 -6.80 -6.30
C GLU A 124 -4.23 -6.00 -5.19
N VAL A 125 -4.73 -4.79 -4.93
CA VAL A 125 -4.08 -3.82 -4.02
C VAL A 125 -3.95 -4.38 -2.60
N LEU A 126 -4.97 -5.10 -2.12
CA LEU A 126 -4.96 -5.70 -0.78
C LEU A 126 -3.85 -6.74 -0.62
N ASP A 127 -3.74 -7.66 -1.58
CA ASP A 127 -2.75 -8.73 -1.53
C ASP A 127 -1.34 -8.17 -1.70
N TRP A 128 -1.18 -7.18 -2.57
CA TRP A 128 0.07 -6.47 -2.71
C TRP A 128 0.47 -5.71 -1.43
N ASN A 129 -0.50 -5.09 -0.75
CA ASN A 129 -0.24 -4.40 0.51
C ASN A 129 0.24 -5.36 1.60
N LYS A 130 -0.42 -6.53 1.74
CA LYS A 130 0.01 -7.58 2.67
C LYS A 130 1.42 -8.07 2.32
N ALA A 131 1.68 -8.37 1.05
CA ALA A 131 2.99 -8.83 0.60
C ALA A 131 4.11 -7.82 0.90
N LEU A 132 3.86 -6.51 0.71
CA LEU A 132 4.83 -5.47 1.02
C LEU A 132 5.12 -5.32 2.52
N LEU A 133 4.08 -5.43 3.36
CA LEU A 133 4.24 -5.41 4.81
C LEU A 133 5.01 -6.64 5.30
N LEU A 134 4.73 -7.82 4.75
CA LEU A 134 5.46 -9.04 5.04
C LEU A 134 6.92 -8.95 4.58
N ARG A 135 7.18 -8.36 3.40
CA ARG A 135 8.54 -8.08 2.94
C ARG A 135 9.29 -7.14 3.88
N MET A 136 8.61 -6.16 4.46
CA MET A 136 9.22 -5.29 5.47
C MET A 136 9.57 -6.07 6.74
N LEU A 137 8.69 -6.94 7.21
CA LEU A 137 8.98 -7.82 8.35
C LEU A 137 10.18 -8.72 8.11
N TRP A 138 10.23 -9.33 6.92
CA TRP A 138 11.34 -10.15 6.50
C TRP A 138 12.66 -9.38 6.51
N ARG A 139 12.64 -8.12 6.02
CA ARG A 139 13.81 -7.23 6.10
C ARG A 139 14.22 -6.94 7.53
N ILE A 140 13.29 -6.68 8.44
CA ILE A 140 13.63 -6.48 9.86
C ILE A 140 14.29 -7.74 10.46
N HIS A 141 13.85 -8.92 10.04
CA HIS A 141 14.39 -10.19 10.52
C HIS A 141 15.79 -10.50 9.99
N HIS A 142 16.04 -10.30 8.69
CA HIS A 142 17.27 -10.71 8.02
C HIS A 142 18.29 -9.60 7.79
N ASP A 143 17.87 -8.37 7.57
CA ASP A 143 18.76 -7.29 7.15
C ASP A 143 19.51 -6.71 8.36
N THR A 144 20.81 -7.00 8.42
CA THR A 144 21.72 -6.48 9.43
C THR A 144 22.34 -5.13 9.07
N THR A 145 22.26 -4.71 7.81
CA THR A 145 22.97 -3.53 7.29
C THR A 145 22.17 -2.24 7.46
N SER A 146 20.84 -2.31 7.40
CA SER A 146 19.98 -1.16 7.56
C SER A 146 19.96 -0.66 9.01
N VAL A 147 20.34 0.60 9.21
CA VAL A 147 20.27 1.28 10.52
C VAL A 147 18.85 1.25 11.08
N TRP A 148 17.84 1.40 10.23
CA TRP A 148 16.44 1.33 10.63
C TRP A 148 16.06 -0.08 11.11
N CYS A 149 16.49 -1.14 10.41
CA CYS A 149 16.25 -2.51 10.86
C CYS A 149 16.97 -2.83 12.17
N SER A 150 18.19 -2.28 12.37
CA SER A 150 18.93 -2.40 13.63
C SER A 150 18.20 -1.69 14.78
N TRP A 151 17.72 -0.45 14.54
CA TRP A 151 16.91 0.30 15.50
C TRP A 151 15.62 -0.45 15.86
N CYS A 152 14.89 -0.98 14.88
CA CYS A 152 13.67 -1.76 15.13
C CYS A 152 13.96 -3.00 15.98
N ARG A 153 15.07 -3.71 15.71
CA ARG A 153 15.47 -4.88 16.51
C ARG A 153 15.80 -4.48 17.93
N HIS A 154 16.60 -3.43 18.13
CA HIS A 154 17.05 -3.03 19.45
C HIS A 154 15.95 -2.40 20.31
N TYR A 155 15.15 -1.48 19.75
CA TYR A 155 14.18 -0.69 20.52
C TYR A 155 12.76 -1.25 20.48
N VAL A 156 12.34 -1.88 19.38
CA VAL A 156 10.96 -2.35 19.23
C VAL A 156 10.82 -3.82 19.57
N LEU A 157 11.68 -4.68 19.02
CA LEU A 157 11.66 -6.11 19.30
C LEU A 157 12.37 -6.45 20.61
N GLN A 158 13.44 -5.71 20.96
CA GLN A 158 14.25 -5.91 22.14
C GLN A 158 14.77 -7.35 22.22
N GLN A 159 14.22 -8.17 23.12
CA GLN A 159 14.60 -9.58 23.28
C GLN A 159 13.73 -10.55 22.47
N PHE A 160 12.64 -10.07 21.88
CA PHE A 160 11.76 -10.89 21.05
C PHE A 160 12.26 -10.94 19.61
N THR A 161 11.81 -11.98 18.90
CA THR A 161 12.00 -12.07 17.45
C THR A 161 10.74 -11.55 16.75
N VAL A 162 10.85 -11.25 15.46
CA VAL A 162 9.70 -10.89 14.61
C VAL A 162 8.58 -11.93 14.69
N TRP A 163 8.93 -13.19 14.95
CA TRP A 163 8.00 -14.32 14.98
C TRP A 163 7.40 -14.57 16.36
N THR A 164 8.13 -14.25 17.45
CA THR A 164 7.68 -14.50 18.82
C THR A 164 7.00 -13.30 19.49
N VAL A 165 7.16 -12.09 18.94
CA VAL A 165 6.55 -10.90 19.52
C VAL A 165 5.02 -10.97 19.45
N THR A 166 4.36 -10.78 20.59
CA THR A 166 2.91 -10.65 20.70
C THR A 166 2.52 -9.18 20.70
N GLY A 167 1.34 -8.85 20.16
CA GLY A 167 0.93 -7.47 19.96
C GLY A 167 0.81 -6.71 21.29
N MET A 168 1.77 -5.83 21.58
CA MET A 168 1.69 -4.94 22.75
C MET A 168 0.79 -3.73 22.47
N ALA A 169 0.01 -3.31 23.48
CA ALA A 169 -0.91 -2.18 23.36
C ALA A 169 -0.20 -0.86 22.96
N SER A 170 1.06 -0.67 23.38
CA SER A 170 1.89 0.50 23.10
C SER A 170 2.47 0.56 21.68
N MET A 171 2.34 -0.48 20.87
CA MET A 171 2.93 -0.50 19.53
C MET A 171 2.22 0.44 18.55
N SER A 172 2.99 0.98 17.61
CA SER A 172 2.46 1.80 16.52
C SER A 172 1.44 1.02 15.68
N SER A 173 0.50 1.74 15.07
CA SER A 173 -0.52 1.15 14.18
C SER A 173 0.10 0.37 13.02
N THR A 174 1.21 0.86 12.47
CA THR A 174 1.98 0.18 11.42
C THR A 174 2.52 -1.16 11.90
N TRP A 175 3.06 -1.23 13.13
CA TRP A 175 3.54 -2.50 13.68
C TRP A 175 2.39 -3.48 13.91
N LYS A 176 1.29 -3.03 14.51
CA LYS A 176 0.10 -3.86 14.69
C LYS A 176 -0.41 -4.42 13.36
N ALA A 177 -0.39 -3.62 12.31
CA ALA A 177 -0.74 -4.07 10.96
C ALA A 177 0.22 -5.12 10.40
N MET A 178 1.54 -4.93 10.58
CA MET A 178 2.54 -5.92 10.18
C MET A 178 2.33 -7.25 10.91
N LEU A 179 2.14 -7.24 12.22
CA LEU A 179 1.88 -8.46 13.01
C LEU A 179 0.59 -9.16 12.58
N LEU A 180 -0.47 -8.40 12.30
CA LEU A 180 -1.72 -8.97 11.78
C LEU A 180 -1.48 -9.70 10.44
N VAL A 181 -0.69 -9.11 9.54
CA VAL A 181 -0.35 -9.75 8.26
C VAL A 181 0.53 -10.99 8.45
N ARG A 182 1.47 -10.94 9.40
CA ARG A 182 2.30 -12.09 9.80
C ARG A 182 1.43 -13.26 10.26
N ASP A 183 0.46 -13.00 11.14
CA ASP A 183 -0.39 -14.04 11.71
C ASP A 183 -1.30 -14.67 10.64
N VAL A 184 -1.85 -13.84 9.75
CA VAL A 184 -2.60 -14.33 8.57
C VAL A 184 -1.71 -15.20 7.68
N PHE A 185 -0.45 -14.82 7.46
CA PHE A 185 0.48 -15.60 6.66
C PHE A 185 0.83 -16.95 7.32
N PHE A 186 1.09 -16.99 8.62
CA PHE A 186 1.31 -18.25 9.34
C PHE A 186 0.12 -19.20 9.27
N GLY A 187 -1.11 -18.67 9.38
CA GLY A 187 -2.32 -19.47 9.23
C GLY A 187 -2.45 -20.10 7.83
N LEU A 188 -1.97 -19.42 6.79
CA LEU A 188 -2.01 -19.93 5.41
C LEU A 188 -0.93 -20.98 5.11
N VAL A 189 0.25 -20.85 5.73
CA VAL A 189 1.38 -21.79 5.53
C VAL A 189 1.24 -23.04 6.42
N GLY A 190 0.25 -23.08 7.31
CA GLY A 190 -0.01 -24.23 8.18
C GLY A 190 0.90 -24.26 9.39
N GLY A 191 0.90 -23.17 10.18
CA GLY A 191 1.59 -23.14 11.48
C GLY A 191 1.23 -24.36 12.33
N VAL A 192 2.21 -25.23 12.55
CA VAL A 192 2.15 -26.33 13.51
C VAL A 192 1.94 -25.71 14.89
N ASN A 193 0.80 -26.00 15.51
CA ASN A 193 0.62 -25.83 16.96
C ASN A 193 1.53 -26.79 17.71
#